data_AF-A0A2G5TEQ6-F1
#
_entry.id   AF-A0A2G5TEQ6-F1
#
_cell.length_a   1.000
_cell.length_b   1.000
_cell.length_c   1.000
_cell.angle_alpha   90.00
_cell.angle_beta   90.00
_cell.angle_gamma   90.00
#
_symmetry.space_group_name_H-M   'P 1'
#
loop_
_entity.id
_entity.type
_entity.pdbx_description
1 polymer ?
#
loop_
_entity_poly.entity_id
_entity_poly.type
_entity_poly.pdbx_seq_one_letter_code
_entity_poly.pdbx_strand_id
1 'polypeptide(L)'
;MQSYNPANSLTATTSYSEQEIVCICESLFNEGLQTGRTEQLATFIYNLPQCYQSMESALKAQALVYYSTQNWKSLYRLLECHKFSPHNHTVLQNLWLNAHYKEAEKTKERELGAVCKYRIRKKNPFPTSIWDGEETNYCFKSKSRNVLRDAYKKNNYPSVDEKKRLANQTDLSVIQVSNWFKNKRQRERAAGQLDRSSARSNDSDDGSSGCESKPTPLDLDSPVPPSIPNTFDIPPYYSAPYGFAPQCDFAYIQNL
;
A
#
# COMPACT_ATOMS: atom_id res chain seq x y z
N MET A 1 51.33 47.19 3.65
CA MET A 1 50.21 46.53 2.95
C MET A 1 50.39 45.02 3.08
N GLN A 2 49.79 44.41 4.10
CA GLN A 2 49.74 42.96 4.26
C GLN A 2 48.57 42.43 3.43
N SER A 3 48.89 41.59 2.44
CA SER A 3 47.90 40.97 1.56
C SER A 3 47.19 39.86 2.34
N TYR A 4 45.88 40.03 2.54
CA TYR A 4 44.98 38.98 3.01
C TYR A 4 44.86 37.92 1.91
N ASN A 5 45.13 36.67 2.27
CA ASN A 5 44.94 35.51 1.39
C ASN A 5 43.72 34.70 1.90
N PRO A 6 42.52 34.84 1.30
CA PRO A 6 41.34 34.11 1.73
C PRO A 6 41.16 32.88 0.83
N ALA A 7 42.01 31.87 1.02
CA ALA A 7 41.86 30.58 0.34
C ALA A 7 42.29 29.45 1.26
N ASN A 8 41.74 29.43 2.47
CA ASN A 8 41.64 28.19 3.24
C ASN A 8 40.19 27.71 3.13
N SER A 9 39.79 27.31 1.92
CA SER A 9 38.58 26.52 1.76
C SER A 9 38.82 25.21 2.49
N LEU A 10 38.10 25.02 3.58
CA LEU A 10 38.02 23.79 4.35
C LEU A 10 37.54 22.65 3.44
N THR A 11 38.45 22.07 2.65
CA THR A 11 38.30 20.71 2.18
C THR A 11 38.79 19.84 3.32
N ALA A 12 37.92 19.66 4.32
CA ALA A 12 38.10 18.63 5.31
C ALA A 12 38.02 17.29 4.55
N THR A 13 39.18 16.80 4.12
CA THR A 13 39.35 15.41 3.69
C THR A 13 39.38 14.55 4.95
N THR A 14 38.28 14.56 5.70
CA THR A 14 38.01 13.53 6.70
C THR A 14 37.75 12.25 5.91
N SER A 15 38.77 11.41 5.81
CA SER A 15 38.64 10.04 5.32
C SER A 15 37.81 9.28 6.34
N TYR A 16 36.49 9.36 6.20
CA TYR A 16 35.58 8.53 6.98
C TYR A 16 35.88 7.05 6.71
N SER A 17 35.88 6.26 7.78
CA SER A 17 35.83 4.81 7.72
C SER A 17 34.49 4.33 7.19
N GLU A 18 34.44 3.10 6.67
CA GLU A 18 33.20 2.48 6.21
C GLU A 18 32.12 2.46 7.29
N GLN A 19 32.50 2.19 8.53
CA GLN A 19 31.59 2.13 9.68
C GLN A 19 31.00 3.51 10.01
N GLU A 20 31.81 4.57 9.91
CA GLU A 20 31.33 5.95 10.09
C GLU A 20 30.34 6.33 8.98
N ILE A 21 30.63 5.98 7.72
CA ILE A 21 29.71 6.22 6.61
C ILE A 21 28.37 5.50 6.84
N VAL A 22 28.39 4.23 7.23
CA VAL A 22 27.17 3.48 7.56
C VAL A 22 26.39 4.18 8.66
N CYS A 23 27.05 4.55 9.76
CA CYS A 23 26.42 5.22 10.89
C CYS A 23 25.76 6.55 10.48
N ILE A 24 26.47 7.36 9.69
CA ILE A 24 25.97 8.66 9.19
C ILE A 24 24.76 8.44 8.26
N CYS A 25 24.85 7.51 7.31
CA CYS A 25 23.76 7.18 6.40
C CYS A 25 22.51 6.72 7.15
N GLU A 26 22.65 5.81 8.12
CA GLU A 26 21.55 5.31 8.93
C GLU A 26 20.91 6.42 9.78
N SER A 27 21.73 7.26 10.41
CA SER A 27 21.25 8.36 11.25
C SER A 27 20.46 9.39 10.44
N LEU A 28 21.02 9.85 9.33
CA LEU A 28 20.36 10.82 8.43
C LEU A 28 19.14 10.23 7.74
N PHE A 29 19.16 8.93 7.43
CA PHE A 29 17.99 8.24 6.88
C PHE A 29 16.83 8.19 7.88
N ASN A 30 17.10 7.83 9.14
CA ASN A 30 16.10 7.79 10.20
C ASN A 30 15.54 9.18 10.53
N GLU A 31 16.39 10.20 10.54
CA GLU A 31 15.96 11.59 10.68
C GLU A 31 15.09 12.03 9.50
N GLY A 32 15.49 11.70 8.27
CA GLY A 32 14.76 12.04 7.05
C GLY A 32 13.39 11.37 6.98
N LEU A 33 13.24 10.14 7.47
CA LEU A 33 11.95 9.45 7.56
C LEU A 33 11.00 10.11 8.56
N GLN A 34 11.51 10.59 9.69
CA GLN A 34 10.69 11.19 10.76
C GLN A 34 10.32 12.63 10.46
N THR A 35 11.29 13.42 9.97
CA THR A 35 11.14 14.87 9.82
C THR A 35 10.83 15.31 8.39
N GLY A 36 11.05 14.43 7.41
CA GLY A 36 10.97 14.76 5.97
C GLY A 36 12.13 15.60 5.45
N ARG A 37 13.07 16.03 6.31
CA ARG A 37 14.22 16.86 5.91
C ARG A 37 15.32 15.96 5.35
N THR A 38 15.57 16.07 4.05
CA THR A 38 16.53 15.21 3.33
C THR A 38 17.69 16.00 2.70
N GLU A 39 17.79 17.30 2.95
CA GLU A 39 18.81 18.17 2.33
C GLU A 39 20.23 17.81 2.77
N GLN A 40 20.43 17.57 4.07
CA GLN A 40 21.71 17.13 4.61
C GLN A 40 22.08 15.75 4.06
N LEU A 41 21.11 14.84 3.99
CA LEU A 41 21.30 13.50 3.41
C LEU A 41 21.67 13.57 1.93
N ALA A 42 20.97 14.39 1.14
CA ALA A 42 21.26 14.58 -0.28
C ALA A 42 22.67 15.16 -0.51
N THR A 43 23.05 16.15 0.30
CA THR A 43 24.39 16.76 0.23
C THR A 43 25.48 15.76 0.60
N PHE A 44 25.26 14.96 1.64
CA PHE A 44 26.20 13.93 2.06
C PHE A 44 26.39 12.86 0.97
N ILE A 45 25.29 12.34 0.42
CA ILE A 45 25.34 11.32 -0.65
C ILE A 45 25.99 11.87 -1.92
N TYR A 46 25.75 13.14 -2.28
CA TYR A 46 26.37 13.76 -3.46
C TYR A 46 27.89 13.88 -3.33
N ASN A 47 28.40 14.16 -2.13
CA ASN A 47 29.83 14.28 -1.86
C ASN A 47 30.50 12.93 -1.50
N LEU A 48 29.72 11.85 -1.44
CA LEU A 48 30.23 10.54 -1.05
C LEU A 48 31.09 9.94 -2.16
N PRO A 49 32.34 9.51 -1.85
CA PRO A 49 33.20 8.83 -2.82
C PRO A 49 32.52 7.62 -3.47
N GLN A 50 32.82 7.39 -4.75
CA GLN A 50 32.16 6.34 -5.55
C GLN A 50 32.28 4.93 -4.94
N CYS A 51 33.39 4.64 -4.23
CA CYS A 51 33.61 3.37 -3.55
C CYS A 51 32.58 3.06 -2.46
N TYR A 52 31.99 4.09 -1.83
CA TYR A 52 31.01 3.92 -0.76
C TYR A 52 29.56 4.01 -1.25
N GLN A 53 29.32 4.47 -2.49
CA GLN A 53 27.96 4.60 -3.03
C GLN A 53 27.27 3.25 -3.26
N SER A 54 28.02 2.17 -3.43
CA SER A 54 27.47 0.81 -3.57
C SER A 54 27.12 0.17 -2.23
N MET A 55 27.42 0.81 -1.10
CA MET A 55 27.07 0.28 0.22
C MET A 55 25.56 0.31 0.43
N GLU A 56 25.03 -0.69 1.13
CA GLU A 56 23.59 -0.84 1.32
C GLU A 56 22.95 0.38 2.03
N SER A 57 23.60 0.90 3.08
CA SER A 57 23.13 2.09 3.80
C SER A 57 23.15 3.36 2.93
N ALA A 58 24.13 3.50 2.03
CA ALA A 58 24.21 4.61 1.10
C ALA A 58 23.12 4.54 0.02
N LEU A 59 22.87 3.34 -0.54
CA LEU A 59 21.79 3.10 -1.49
C LEU A 59 20.42 3.35 -0.86
N LYS A 60 20.23 2.91 0.40
CA LYS A 60 19.00 3.17 1.17
C LYS A 60 18.76 4.65 1.42
N ALA A 61 19.81 5.38 1.83
CA ALA A 61 19.79 6.83 1.96
C ALA A 61 19.46 7.53 0.63
N GLN A 62 20.08 7.09 -0.47
CA GLN A 62 19.82 7.61 -1.81
C GLN A 62 18.38 7.35 -2.27
N ALA A 63 17.81 6.19 -1.95
CA ALA A 63 16.40 5.89 -2.22
C ALA A 63 15.47 6.92 -1.54
N LEU A 64 15.74 7.26 -0.28
CA LEU A 64 14.95 8.27 0.44
C LEU A 64 15.07 9.66 -0.21
N VAL A 65 16.26 10.04 -0.68
CA VAL A 65 16.47 11.30 -1.41
C VAL A 65 15.70 11.32 -2.73
N TYR A 66 15.66 10.22 -3.49
CA TYR A 66 14.83 10.15 -4.69
C TYR A 66 13.34 10.24 -4.39
N TYR A 67 12.89 9.66 -3.28
CA TYR A 67 11.51 9.79 -2.83
C TYR A 67 11.15 11.24 -2.45
N SER A 68 12.01 11.95 -1.71
CA SER A 68 11.75 13.34 -1.29
C SER A 68 11.77 14.32 -2.46
N THR A 69 12.67 14.12 -3.42
CA THR A 69 12.77 14.92 -4.66
C THR A 69 11.72 14.56 -5.70
N GLN A 70 10.82 13.61 -5.41
CA GLN A 70 9.81 13.09 -6.34
C GLN A 70 10.39 12.51 -7.64
N ASN A 71 11.64 12.04 -7.61
CA ASN A 71 12.26 11.34 -8.73
C ASN A 71 11.92 9.84 -8.69
N TRP A 72 10.66 9.53 -9.00
CA TRP A 72 10.12 8.18 -8.93
C TRP A 72 10.86 7.18 -9.81
N LYS A 73 11.23 7.58 -11.03
CA LYS A 73 11.93 6.71 -12.00
C LYS A 73 13.28 6.23 -11.46
N SER A 74 14.08 7.14 -10.91
CA SER A 74 15.37 6.79 -10.32
C SER A 74 15.21 5.92 -9.08
N LEU A 75 14.20 6.22 -8.24
CA LEU A 75 13.87 5.39 -7.08
C LEU A 75 13.54 3.95 -7.50
N TYR A 76 12.64 3.75 -8.46
CA TYR A 76 12.23 2.42 -8.90
C TYR A 76 13.42 1.64 -9.46
N ARG A 77 14.22 2.27 -10.34
CA ARG A 77 15.42 1.65 -10.90
C ARG A 77 16.42 1.25 -9.83
N LEU A 78 16.67 2.12 -8.85
CA LEU A 78 17.60 1.83 -7.75
C LEU A 78 17.14 0.60 -6.97
N LEU A 79 15.86 0.55 -6.61
CA LEU A 79 15.29 -0.56 -5.85
C LEU A 79 15.27 -1.85 -6.67
N GLU A 80 15.03 -1.82 -7.98
CA GLU A 80 15.05 -3.00 -8.85
C GLU A 80 16.47 -3.56 -9.07
N CYS A 81 17.49 -2.72 -9.14
CA CYS A 81 18.84 -3.13 -9.51
C CYS A 81 19.71 -3.64 -8.36
N HIS A 82 19.44 -3.25 -7.10
CA HIS A 82 20.31 -3.58 -5.98
C HIS A 82 19.60 -4.49 -4.98
N LYS A 83 20.26 -5.58 -4.57
CA LYS A 83 19.71 -6.46 -3.54
C LYS A 83 19.94 -5.86 -2.16
N PHE A 84 18.91 -5.93 -1.32
CA PHE A 84 18.95 -5.48 0.06
C PHE A 84 18.81 -6.65 1.02
N SER A 85 19.36 -6.47 2.21
CA SER A 85 19.22 -7.39 3.32
C SER A 85 17.79 -7.37 3.88
N PRO A 86 17.26 -8.50 4.40
CA PRO A 86 15.87 -8.60 4.86
C PRO A 86 15.44 -7.55 5.89
N HIS A 87 16.35 -7.11 6.77
CA HIS A 87 16.05 -6.08 7.77
C HIS A 87 15.67 -4.72 7.16
N ASN A 88 16.11 -4.43 5.93
CA ASN A 88 15.77 -3.19 5.21
C ASN A 88 14.52 -3.33 4.34
N HIS A 89 14.05 -4.55 4.05
CA HIS A 89 12.94 -4.80 3.11
C HIS A 89 11.68 -4.04 3.50
N THR A 90 11.24 -4.11 4.75
CA THR A 90 10.01 -3.44 5.22
C THR A 90 10.03 -1.94 4.93
N VAL A 91 11.16 -1.27 5.18
CA VAL A 91 11.27 0.18 4.98
C VAL A 91 11.27 0.53 3.50
N LEU A 92 12.00 -0.24 2.67
CA LEU A 92 12.07 -0.03 1.23
C LEU A 92 10.76 -0.36 0.51
N GLN A 93 10.05 -1.40 0.96
CA GLN A 93 8.70 -1.74 0.50
C GLN A 93 7.72 -0.60 0.80
N ASN A 94 7.78 -0.03 2.00
CA ASN A 94 6.97 1.15 2.33
C ASN A 94 7.31 2.34 1.42
N LEU A 95 8.59 2.57 1.12
CA LEU A 95 9.03 3.63 0.22
C LEU A 95 8.49 3.42 -1.21
N TRP A 96 8.58 2.19 -1.74
CA TRP A 96 8.04 1.78 -3.04
C TRP A 96 6.53 2.03 -3.12
N LEU A 97 5.76 1.59 -2.12
CA LEU A 97 4.31 1.79 -2.09
C LEU A 97 3.95 3.27 -2.01
N ASN A 98 4.59 4.01 -1.10
CA ASN A 98 4.31 5.42 -0.90
C ASN A 98 4.65 6.24 -2.15
N ALA A 99 5.74 5.91 -2.84
CA ALA A 99 6.10 6.54 -4.10
C ALA A 99 5.02 6.36 -5.16
N HIS A 100 4.55 5.13 -5.38
CA HIS A 100 3.48 4.85 -6.33
C HIS A 100 2.13 5.48 -5.92
N TYR A 101 1.84 5.58 -4.63
CA TYR A 101 0.65 6.28 -4.15
C TYR A 101 0.75 7.78 -4.45
N LYS A 102 1.85 8.43 -4.08
CA LYS A 102 2.07 9.86 -4.34
C LYS A 102 2.08 10.18 -5.84
N GLU A 103 2.70 9.35 -6.67
CA GLU A 103 2.71 9.49 -8.12
C GLU A 103 1.28 9.44 -8.71
N ALA A 104 0.45 8.52 -8.22
CA ALA A 104 -0.93 8.39 -8.66
C ALA A 104 -1.86 9.49 -8.09
N GLU A 105 -1.61 9.98 -6.87
CA GLU A 105 -2.31 11.14 -6.27
C GLU A 105 -2.02 12.41 -7.07
N LYS A 106 -0.75 12.63 -7.44
CA LYS A 106 -0.33 13.78 -8.26
C LYS A 106 -1.01 13.78 -9.64
N THR A 107 -1.20 12.60 -10.24
CA THR A 107 -1.82 12.47 -11.56
C THR A 107 -3.34 12.70 -11.51
N LYS A 108 -3.99 12.47 -10.36
CA LYS A 108 -5.46 12.51 -10.23
C LYS A 108 -5.99 13.67 -9.40
N GLU A 109 -5.10 14.46 -8.80
CA GLU A 109 -5.40 15.60 -7.92
C GLU A 109 -6.44 15.28 -6.82
N ARG A 110 -6.42 14.03 -6.34
CA ARG A 110 -7.34 13.56 -5.30
C ARG A 110 -6.69 12.46 -4.47
N GLU A 111 -7.12 12.35 -3.23
CA GLU A 111 -6.66 11.29 -2.33
C GLU A 111 -7.05 9.89 -2.84
N LEU A 112 -6.14 8.93 -2.68
CA LEU A 112 -6.40 7.55 -3.10
C LEU A 112 -7.22 6.78 -2.07
N GLY A 113 -8.45 6.42 -2.46
CA GLY A 113 -9.24 5.45 -1.72
C GLY A 113 -8.64 4.03 -1.74
N ALA A 114 -9.08 3.18 -0.81
CA ALA A 114 -8.56 1.83 -0.58
C ALA A 114 -8.53 0.94 -1.85
N VAL A 115 -9.56 1.03 -2.70
CA VAL A 115 -9.64 0.26 -3.95
C VAL A 115 -8.56 0.68 -4.94
N CYS A 116 -8.26 1.98 -5.04
CA CYS A 116 -7.19 2.45 -5.92
C CYS A 116 -5.82 2.03 -5.39
N LYS A 117 -5.57 2.14 -4.08
CA LYS A 117 -4.33 1.63 -3.45
C LYS A 117 -4.14 0.13 -3.68
N TYR A 118 -5.21 -0.67 -3.59
CA TYR A 118 -5.17 -2.09 -3.95
C TYR A 118 -4.78 -2.33 -5.42
N ARG A 119 -5.38 -1.59 -6.36
CA ARG A 119 -5.05 -1.71 -7.80
C ARG A 119 -3.59 -1.37 -8.08
N ILE A 120 -3.04 -0.35 -7.41
CA ILE A 120 -1.64 0.05 -7.54
C ILE A 120 -0.71 -1.07 -7.06
N ARG A 121 -0.93 -1.60 -5.85
CA ARG A 121 -0.14 -2.74 -5.31
C ARG A 121 -0.14 -3.94 -6.25
N LYS A 122 -1.29 -4.23 -6.86
CA LYS A 122 -1.42 -5.35 -7.80
C LYS A 122 -0.72 -5.09 -9.13
N LYS A 123 -0.73 -3.84 -9.61
CA LYS A 123 -0.07 -3.45 -10.87
C LYS A 123 1.45 -3.38 -10.72
N ASN A 124 1.91 -2.96 -9.54
CA ASN A 124 3.32 -2.70 -9.23
C ASN A 124 3.76 -3.59 -8.05
N PRO A 125 3.95 -4.90 -8.27
CA PRO A 125 4.44 -5.80 -7.24
C PRO A 125 5.84 -5.39 -6.78
N PHE A 126 6.25 -5.83 -5.60
CA PHE A 126 7.60 -5.56 -5.11
C PHE A 126 8.65 -6.23 -6.00
N PRO A 127 9.77 -5.55 -6.29
CA PRO A 127 10.88 -6.19 -6.98
C PRO A 127 11.56 -7.22 -6.06
N THR A 128 12.12 -8.27 -6.67
CA THR A 128 12.79 -9.40 -5.97
C THR A 128 14.03 -9.01 -5.16
N SER A 129 14.48 -7.77 -5.32
CA SER A 129 15.57 -7.13 -4.59
C SER A 129 15.20 -6.71 -3.17
N ILE A 130 13.92 -6.39 -2.93
CA ILE A 130 13.38 -5.95 -1.62
C ILE A 130 12.27 -6.89 -1.13
N TRP A 131 12.12 -8.05 -1.75
CA TRP A 131 11.09 -9.03 -1.44
C TRP A 131 11.58 -10.44 -1.79
N ASP A 132 11.35 -11.39 -0.88
CA ASP A 132 11.73 -12.80 -0.98
C ASP A 132 10.84 -13.63 -1.91
N GLY A 133 9.74 -13.05 -2.41
CA GLY A 133 8.87 -13.68 -3.38
C GLY A 133 7.78 -14.57 -2.79
N GLU A 134 7.58 -14.56 -1.47
CA GLU A 134 6.49 -15.32 -0.84
C GLU A 134 5.11 -14.70 -1.14
N GLU A 135 4.53 -15.07 -2.28
CA GLU A 135 3.21 -14.56 -2.66
C GLU A 135 2.12 -15.16 -1.75
N THR A 136 1.40 -14.28 -1.04
CA THR A 136 0.17 -14.70 -0.36
C THR A 136 -0.90 -15.01 -1.41
N ASN A 137 -1.13 -16.29 -1.69
CA ASN A 137 -2.18 -16.69 -2.61
C ASN A 137 -3.57 -16.51 -1.95
N TYR A 138 -4.23 -15.40 -2.27
CA TYR A 138 -5.57 -15.09 -1.77
C TYR A 138 -6.69 -15.89 -2.45
N CYS A 139 -6.38 -16.78 -3.40
CA CYS A 139 -7.40 -17.62 -4.02
C CYS A 139 -7.75 -18.80 -3.10
N PHE A 140 -9.05 -19.10 -3.00
CA PHE A 140 -9.49 -20.29 -2.28
C PHE A 140 -8.88 -21.56 -2.87
N LYS A 141 -8.68 -22.57 -2.02
CA LYS A 141 -8.21 -23.89 -2.43
C LYS A 141 -9.07 -24.45 -3.56
N SER A 142 -8.45 -25.24 -4.44
CA SER A 142 -9.12 -25.80 -5.63
C SER A 142 -10.44 -26.51 -5.28
N LYS A 143 -10.45 -27.32 -4.22
CA LYS A 143 -11.65 -27.99 -3.69
C LYS A 143 -12.76 -27.01 -3.34
N SER A 144 -12.46 -25.98 -2.55
CA SER A 144 -13.43 -24.95 -2.13
C SER A 144 -14.00 -24.19 -3.33
N ARG A 145 -13.17 -23.86 -4.33
CA ARG A 145 -13.63 -23.21 -5.57
C ARG A 145 -14.62 -24.06 -6.35
N ASN A 146 -14.36 -25.37 -6.47
CA ASN A 146 -15.24 -26.29 -7.18
C ASN A 146 -16.61 -26.39 -6.50
N VAL A 147 -16.63 -26.59 -5.17
CA VAL A 147 -17.87 -26.66 -4.39
C VAL A 147 -18.71 -25.38 -4.57
N LEU A 148 -18.10 -24.19 -4.48
CA LEU A 148 -18.80 -22.92 -4.66
C LEU A 148 -19.33 -22.75 -6.09
N ARG A 149 -18.55 -23.14 -7.10
CA ARG A 149 -18.97 -23.09 -8.51
C ARG A 149 -20.17 -24.01 -8.78
N ASP A 150 -20.14 -25.22 -8.25
CA ASP A 150 -21.20 -26.21 -8.48
C ASP A 150 -22.48 -25.82 -7.72
N ALA A 151 -22.36 -25.25 -6.52
CA ALA A 151 -23.48 -24.65 -5.81
C ALA A 151 -24.09 -23.46 -6.58
N TYR A 152 -23.24 -22.59 -7.15
CA TYR A 152 -23.70 -21.45 -7.93
C TYR A 152 -24.50 -21.84 -9.16
N LYS A 153 -24.13 -22.93 -9.84
CA LYS A 153 -24.90 -23.46 -10.99
C LYS A 153 -26.31 -23.90 -10.59
N LYS A 154 -26.49 -24.37 -9.36
CA LYS A 154 -27.81 -24.78 -8.83
C LYS A 154 -28.64 -23.58 -8.38
N ASN A 155 -28.03 -22.64 -7.65
CA ASN A 155 -28.68 -21.44 -7.15
C ASN A 155 -27.69 -20.27 -7.06
N ASN A 156 -27.99 -19.14 -7.74
CA ASN A 156 -27.14 -17.95 -7.72
C ASN A 156 -27.32 -17.07 -6.47
N TYR A 157 -28.40 -17.29 -5.70
CA TYR A 157 -28.76 -16.55 -4.49
C TYR A 157 -29.01 -17.52 -3.34
N PRO A 158 -27.96 -18.13 -2.76
CA PRO A 158 -28.12 -19.08 -1.68
C PRO A 158 -28.69 -18.43 -0.42
N SER A 159 -29.53 -19.18 0.30
CA SER A 159 -30.09 -18.78 1.58
C SER A 159 -29.00 -18.69 2.68
N VAL A 160 -29.36 -18.16 3.85
CA VAL A 160 -28.43 -18.06 4.99
C VAL A 160 -27.92 -19.45 5.40
N ASP A 161 -28.81 -20.45 5.45
CA ASP A 161 -28.45 -21.81 5.85
C ASP A 161 -27.62 -22.53 4.78
N GLU A 162 -27.92 -22.30 3.51
CA GLU A 162 -27.09 -22.80 2.41
C GLU A 162 -25.68 -22.22 2.47
N LYS A 163 -25.52 -20.92 2.78
CA LYS A 163 -24.21 -20.29 2.97
C LYS A 163 -23.47 -20.89 4.17
N LYS A 164 -24.14 -21.16 5.29
CA LYS A 164 -23.54 -21.85 6.44
C LYS A 164 -23.09 -23.26 6.08
N ARG A 165 -23.90 -24.02 5.34
CA ARG A 165 -23.54 -25.36 4.88
C ARG A 165 -22.32 -25.32 3.94
N LEU A 166 -22.27 -24.37 3.03
CA LEU A 166 -21.14 -24.18 2.11
C LEU A 166 -19.87 -23.75 2.87
N ALA A 167 -19.99 -22.85 3.85
CA ALA A 167 -18.88 -22.45 4.71
C ALA A 167 -18.25 -23.66 5.40
N ASN A 168 -19.09 -24.51 6.04
CA ASN A 168 -18.64 -25.74 6.68
C ASN A 168 -18.01 -26.75 5.71
N GLN A 169 -18.52 -26.85 4.48
CA GLN A 169 -18.00 -27.79 3.47
C GLN A 169 -16.68 -27.32 2.83
N THR A 170 -16.41 -26.02 2.84
CA THR A 170 -15.29 -25.41 2.12
C THR A 170 -14.17 -24.90 3.03
N ASP A 171 -14.34 -25.03 4.35
CA ASP A 171 -13.49 -24.45 5.39
C ASP A 171 -13.31 -22.93 5.20
N LEU A 172 -14.38 -22.26 4.78
CA LEU A 172 -14.42 -20.81 4.59
C LEU A 172 -15.38 -20.18 5.60
N SER A 173 -15.21 -18.90 5.90
CA SER A 173 -16.19 -18.17 6.69
C SER A 173 -17.46 -17.89 5.87
N VAL A 174 -18.60 -17.77 6.55
CA VAL A 174 -19.88 -17.40 5.92
C VAL A 174 -19.76 -16.07 5.17
N ILE A 175 -18.94 -15.14 5.67
CA ILE A 175 -18.65 -13.85 5.02
C ILE A 175 -17.88 -14.07 3.70
N GLN A 176 -16.87 -14.94 3.68
CA GLN A 176 -16.11 -15.27 2.47
C GLN A 176 -17.01 -15.91 1.41
N VAL A 177 -17.89 -16.84 1.80
CA VAL A 177 -18.89 -17.44 0.91
C VAL A 177 -19.84 -16.37 0.37
N SER A 178 -20.41 -15.54 1.24
CA SER A 178 -21.32 -14.45 0.86
C SER A 178 -20.67 -13.49 -0.16
N ASN A 179 -19.42 -13.09 0.11
CA ASN A 179 -18.64 -12.22 -0.78
C ASN A 179 -18.33 -12.91 -2.11
N TRP A 180 -18.04 -14.22 -2.11
CA TRP A 180 -17.79 -14.96 -3.34
C TRP A 180 -19.01 -14.93 -4.28
N PHE A 181 -20.21 -15.21 -3.75
CA PHE A 181 -21.46 -15.16 -4.52
C PHE A 181 -21.77 -13.74 -5.02
N LYS A 182 -21.58 -12.72 -4.16
CA LYS A 182 -21.72 -11.31 -4.55
C LYS A 182 -20.80 -10.96 -5.72
N ASN A 183 -19.51 -11.28 -5.60
CA ASN A 183 -18.49 -10.97 -6.59
C ASN A 183 -18.70 -11.76 -7.89
N LYS A 184 -19.19 -13.00 -7.82
CA LYS A 184 -19.50 -13.83 -9.00
C LYS A 184 -20.64 -13.21 -9.83
N ARG A 185 -21.74 -12.80 -9.20
CA ARG A 185 -22.86 -12.10 -9.87
C ARG A 185 -22.42 -10.75 -10.46
N GLN A 186 -21.60 -10.00 -9.76
CA GLN A 186 -21.06 -8.73 -10.27
C GLN A 186 -20.24 -8.93 -11.54
N ARG A 187 -19.37 -9.95 -11.58
CA ARG A 187 -18.57 -10.28 -12.76
C ARG A 187 -19.43 -10.72 -13.95
N GLU A 188 -20.50 -11.48 -13.72
CA GLU A 188 -21.41 -11.91 -14.80
C GLU A 188 -22.22 -10.74 -15.38
N ARG A 189 -22.67 -9.80 -14.54
CA ARG A 189 -23.31 -8.57 -15.04
C ARG A 189 -22.34 -7.71 -15.84
N ALA A 190 -21.10 -7.55 -15.38
CA ALA A 190 -20.09 -6.79 -16.12
C ALA A 190 -19.74 -7.46 -17.47
N ALA A 191 -19.62 -8.79 -17.50
CA ALA A 191 -19.36 -9.54 -18.74
C ALA A 191 -20.55 -9.46 -19.73
N GLY A 192 -21.79 -9.57 -19.24
CA GLY A 192 -22.98 -9.46 -20.09
C GLY A 192 -23.26 -8.05 -20.62
N GLN A 193 -22.73 -7.00 -19.97
CA GLN A 193 -22.78 -5.63 -20.48
C GLN A 193 -21.80 -5.40 -21.63
N LEU A 194 -20.60 -5.97 -21.57
CA LEU A 194 -19.59 -5.86 -22.63
C LEU A 194 -20.05 -6.51 -23.94
N ASP A 195 -20.73 -7.66 -23.86
CA ASP A 195 -21.25 -8.40 -25.02
C ASP A 195 -22.40 -7.64 -25.73
N ARG A 196 -23.25 -6.94 -24.95
CA ARG A 196 -24.32 -6.07 -25.50
C ARG A 196 -23.80 -4.77 -26.13
N SER A 197 -22.68 -4.22 -25.65
CA SER A 197 -22.04 -3.06 -26.28
C SER A 197 -21.31 -3.42 -27.58
N SER A 198 -20.77 -4.64 -27.70
CA SER A 198 -20.16 -5.13 -28.95
C SER A 198 -21.18 -5.44 -30.06
N ALA A 199 -22.44 -5.69 -29.71
CA ALA A 199 -23.51 -5.95 -30.69
C ALA A 199 -24.23 -4.69 -31.22
N ARG A 200 -23.79 -3.47 -30.83
CA ARG A 200 -24.44 -2.20 -31.23
C ARG A 200 -23.52 -1.19 -31.94
N SER A 201 -22.29 -1.55 -32.29
CA SER A 201 -21.39 -0.67 -33.03
C SER A 201 -21.54 -0.85 -34.54
N ASN A 202 -22.61 -0.27 -35.09
CA ASN A 202 -22.49 0.46 -36.34
C ASN A 202 -22.77 1.92 -36.00
N ASP A 203 -21.80 2.75 -36.34
CA ASP A 203 -21.80 4.21 -36.39
C ASP A 203 -21.28 5.01 -35.17
N SER A 204 -20.26 5.81 -35.51
CA SER A 204 -19.76 7.04 -34.90
C SER A 204 -18.75 7.00 -33.73
N ASP A 205 -17.61 7.63 -34.07
CA ASP A 205 -16.43 8.06 -33.33
C ASP A 205 -16.77 9.03 -32.17
N ASP A 206 -16.17 8.85 -31.00
CA ASP A 206 -15.60 9.90 -30.13
C ASP A 206 -15.14 9.31 -28.78
N GLY A 207 -13.91 9.62 -28.40
CA GLY A 207 -13.23 9.04 -27.24
C GLY A 207 -13.41 9.87 -25.98
N SER A 208 -13.99 9.27 -24.92
CA SER A 208 -13.78 9.73 -23.54
C SER A 208 -14.26 8.67 -22.53
N SER A 209 -13.34 7.88 -21.97
CA SER A 209 -13.68 6.94 -20.88
C SER A 209 -13.62 7.66 -19.53
N GLY A 210 -14.63 8.48 -19.25
CA GLY A 210 -14.91 9.06 -17.95
C GLY A 210 -15.71 8.11 -17.07
N CYS A 211 -15.17 7.73 -15.90
CA CYS A 211 -15.92 7.01 -14.88
C CYS A 211 -16.80 7.99 -14.09
N GLU A 212 -17.92 8.40 -14.65
CA GLU A 212 -18.98 9.08 -13.92
C GLU A 212 -20.23 8.19 -13.89
N SER A 213 -20.67 7.83 -12.69
CA SER A 213 -22.02 7.33 -12.47
C SER A 213 -22.74 8.36 -11.61
N LYS A 214 -23.48 9.25 -12.26
CA LYS A 214 -24.51 10.07 -11.63
C LYS A 214 -25.82 9.26 -11.58
N PRO A 215 -26.64 9.37 -10.51
CA PRO A 215 -27.88 8.60 -10.41
C PRO A 215 -28.99 9.26 -11.23
N THR A 216 -29.70 8.47 -12.04
CA THR A 216 -30.97 8.85 -12.67
C THR A 216 -32.12 8.83 -11.64
N PRO A 217 -33.12 9.72 -11.74
CA PRO A 217 -34.29 9.73 -10.86
C PRO A 217 -35.18 8.52 -11.17
N LEU A 218 -35.65 7.82 -10.14
CA LEU A 218 -36.62 6.74 -10.28
C LEU A 218 -37.99 7.22 -9.84
N ASP A 219 -38.95 7.01 -10.74
CA ASP A 219 -40.38 7.13 -10.53
C ASP A 219 -40.90 6.25 -9.41
N LEU A 220 -41.99 6.76 -8.85
CA LEU A 220 -42.73 6.40 -7.67
C LEU A 220 -43.70 5.24 -7.96
N ASP A 221 -43.48 4.03 -7.44
CA ASP A 221 -44.55 3.22 -6.82
C ASP A 221 -44.03 1.96 -6.09
N SER A 222 -44.74 1.56 -5.03
CA SER A 222 -44.61 0.33 -4.21
C SER A 222 -43.68 0.32 -2.97
N PRO A 223 -44.04 -0.44 -1.91
CA PRO A 223 -44.32 0.10 -0.58
C PRO A 223 -43.12 0.07 0.39
N VAL A 224 -43.13 1.03 1.30
CA VAL A 224 -42.13 1.27 2.36
C VAL A 224 -42.16 0.15 3.42
N PRO A 225 -41.03 -0.53 3.71
CA PRO A 225 -40.88 -1.33 4.92
C PRO A 225 -40.51 -0.45 6.13
N PRO A 226 -40.92 -0.84 7.36
CA PRO A 226 -40.85 0.03 8.53
C PRO A 226 -39.42 0.36 8.97
N SER A 227 -39.23 1.62 9.37
CA SER A 227 -38.00 2.18 9.91
C SER A 227 -37.58 1.49 11.21
N ILE A 228 -36.35 0.97 11.25
CA ILE A 228 -35.68 0.56 12.50
C ILE A 228 -34.80 1.73 12.96
N PRO A 229 -34.79 2.12 14.25
CA PRO A 229 -34.02 3.27 14.73
C PRO A 229 -32.51 3.04 14.61
N ASN A 230 -31.79 4.05 14.11
CA ASN A 230 -30.34 4.15 14.22
C ASN A 230 -29.94 4.23 15.70
N THR A 231 -29.36 3.16 16.23
CA THR A 231 -28.70 3.16 17.55
C THR A 231 -27.20 3.37 17.35
N PHE A 232 -26.82 4.63 17.10
CA PHE A 232 -25.47 5.14 17.33
C PHE A 232 -25.57 6.59 17.80
N ASP A 233 -26.22 6.78 18.93
CA ASP A 233 -25.92 7.88 19.85
C ASP A 233 -25.38 7.23 21.12
N ILE A 234 -24.05 7.24 21.28
CA ILE A 234 -23.41 7.02 22.56
C ILE A 234 -22.91 8.40 23.04
N PRO A 235 -23.42 8.92 24.17
CA PRO A 235 -23.06 10.21 24.75
C PRO A 235 -21.65 10.20 25.40
N PRO A 236 -21.08 11.38 25.71
CA PRO A 236 -19.67 11.53 26.07
C PRO A 236 -19.34 10.90 27.42
N TYR A 237 -18.14 10.33 27.48
CA TYR A 237 -17.49 9.75 28.66
C TYR A 237 -17.57 10.68 29.88
N TYR A 238 -18.26 10.23 30.93
CA TYR A 238 -18.07 10.74 32.29
C TYR A 238 -16.85 10.06 32.91
N SER A 239 -15.87 10.86 33.32
CA SER A 239 -14.79 10.44 34.22
C SER A 239 -15.35 10.12 35.61
N ALA A 240 -14.89 9.02 36.21
CA ALA A 240 -15.00 8.80 37.65
C ALA A 240 -13.75 8.05 38.17
N PRO A 241 -13.40 8.23 39.45
CA PRO A 241 -12.00 8.29 39.87
C PRO A 241 -11.56 7.13 40.80
N TYR A 242 -10.24 6.95 40.88
CA TYR A 242 -9.45 6.18 41.87
C TYR A 242 -9.66 4.67 42.01
N GLY A 243 -8.54 3.94 41.92
CA GLY A 243 -8.43 2.58 42.44
C GLY A 243 -7.23 1.77 41.93
N PHE A 244 -6.03 2.07 42.45
CA PHE A 244 -4.86 1.18 42.56
C PHE A 244 -4.40 0.37 41.33
N ALA A 245 -3.32 0.83 40.69
CA ALA A 245 -2.46 0.02 39.85
C ALA A 245 -1.33 -0.60 40.69
N PRO A 246 -1.07 -1.93 40.62
CA PRO A 246 0.25 -2.46 40.94
C PRO A 246 1.18 -2.27 39.74
N GLN A 247 2.40 -1.82 40.03
CA GLN A 247 3.49 -1.64 39.08
C GLN A 247 3.86 -2.99 38.47
N CYS A 248 3.93 -3.05 37.14
CA CYS A 248 4.57 -4.15 36.42
C CYS A 248 5.86 -3.64 35.79
N ASP A 249 6.96 -4.08 36.39
CA ASP A 249 8.34 -3.77 36.04
C ASP A 249 8.75 -4.28 34.65
N PHE A 250 9.67 -3.51 34.07
CA PHE A 250 10.25 -3.65 32.74
C PHE A 250 11.52 -4.51 32.83
N ALA A 251 11.43 -5.85 32.85
CA ALA A 251 12.62 -6.72 32.77
C ALA A 251 12.31 -8.19 32.44
N TYR A 252 12.23 -8.55 31.15
CA TYR A 252 12.60 -9.85 30.56
C TYR A 252 12.29 -9.72 29.06
N ILE A 253 13.23 -9.81 28.12
CA ILE A 253 13.77 -11.06 27.59
C ILE A 253 15.13 -10.74 26.94
N GLN A 254 16.20 -11.21 27.57
CA GLN A 254 17.40 -11.70 26.87
C GLN A 254 17.31 -13.23 26.91
N ASN A 255 17.80 -13.87 25.83
CA ASN A 255 17.96 -15.31 25.60
C ASN A 255 16.75 -16.04 25.00
N LEU A 256 16.69 -16.04 23.67
CA LEU A 256 16.83 -17.22 22.80
C LEU A 256 16.90 -16.78 21.33
#